data_AF-A0A699WTX1-F1
#
_entry.id   AF-A0A699WTX1-F1
#
_cell.length_a   1.000
_cell.length_b   1.000
_cell.length_c   1.000
_cell.angle_alpha   90.00
_cell.angle_beta   90.00
_cell.angle_gamma   90.00
#
_symmetry.space_group_name_H-M   'P 1'
#
loop_
_entity.id
_entity.type
_entity.pdbx_description
1 polymer ?
#
loop_
_entity_poly.entity_id
_entity_poly.type
_entity_poly.pdbx_seq_one_letter_code
_entity_poly.pdbx_strand_id
1 'polypeptide(L)' 'HLQTDDELSEKELKQIEADDQAIHNILLGLPEDIYATVDSCETAQEIWLRVQQIMKGSEIGI' A
#
# COMPACT_ATOMS: atom_id res chain seq x y z
N HIS A 1 -4.35 -31.58 -22.91
CA HIS A 1 -5.04 -30.86 -21.81
C HIS A 1 -4.03 -30.56 -20.72
N LEU A 2 -3.05 -29.68 -20.99
CA LEU A 2 -2.00 -29.29 -20.02
C LEU A 2 -1.24 -28.06 -20.54
N GLN A 3 -1.96 -27.00 -20.96
CA GLN A 3 -1.34 -25.78 -21.50
C GLN A 3 -1.76 -24.51 -20.75
N THR A 4 -2.57 -24.62 -19.71
CA THR A 4 -3.17 -23.47 -19.01
C THR A 4 -2.50 -23.14 -17.69
N ASP A 5 -1.65 -24.02 -17.15
CA ASP A 5 -1.02 -23.84 -15.83
C ASP A 5 0.25 -22.96 -15.92
N ASP A 6 1.09 -23.16 -16.95
CA ASP A 6 2.32 -22.39 -17.18
C ASP A 6 2.06 -20.90 -17.51
N GLU A 7 1.01 -20.62 -18.31
CA GLU A 7 0.66 -19.23 -18.68
C GLU A 7 0.01 -18.44 -17.53
N LEU A 8 -0.65 -19.13 -16.59
CA LEU A 8 -1.18 -18.54 -15.37
C LEU A 8 -0.02 -18.15 -14.44
N SER A 9 0.97 -19.03 -14.30
CA SER A 9 2.17 -18.81 -13.48
C SER A 9 2.96 -17.57 -13.91
N GLU A 10 3.22 -17.37 -15.20
CA GLU A 10 3.94 -16.17 -15.67
C GLU A 10 3.17 -14.86 -15.47
N LYS A 11 1.84 -14.89 -15.59
CA LYS A 11 0.98 -13.70 -15.37
C LYS A 11 0.91 -13.34 -13.89
N GLU A 12 0.77 -14.34 -13.01
CA GLU A 12 0.81 -14.15 -11.56
C GLU A 12 2.16 -13.59 -11.12
N LEU A 13 3.27 -14.09 -11.69
CA LEU A 13 4.62 -13.64 -11.35
C LEU A 13 4.88 -12.19 -11.78
N LYS A 14 4.39 -11.80 -12.97
CA LYS A 14 4.42 -10.39 -13.42
C LYS A 14 3.53 -9.49 -12.58
N GLN A 15 2.39 -10.00 -12.09
CA GLN A 15 1.52 -9.25 -11.20
C GLN A 15 2.18 -9.01 -9.84
N ILE A 16 2.82 -10.04 -9.26
CA ILE A 16 3.57 -9.92 -8.01
C ILE A 16 4.71 -8.91 -8.15
N GLU A 17 5.46 -8.93 -9.26
CA GLU A 17 6.53 -7.96 -9.50
C GLU A 17 6.01 -6.52 -9.65
N ALA A 18 4.87 -6.34 -10.33
CA ALA A 18 4.22 -5.04 -10.46
C ALA A 18 3.66 -4.54 -9.12
N ASP A 19 3.09 -5.43 -8.31
CA ASP A 19 2.57 -5.12 -6.99
C ASP A 19 3.71 -4.75 -6.02
N ASP A 20 4.83 -5.49 -6.04
CA ASP A 20 6.03 -5.18 -5.26
C ASP A 20 6.60 -3.81 -5.64
N GLN A 21 6.69 -3.50 -6.93
CA GLN A 21 7.11 -2.17 -7.39
C GLN A 21 6.14 -1.07 -6.95
N ALA A 22 4.83 -1.32 -7.03
CA ALA A 22 3.83 -0.36 -6.59
C ALA A 22 3.92 -0.10 -5.08
N ILE A 23 4.08 -1.15 -4.26
CA ILE A 23 4.27 -1.06 -2.82
C ILE A 23 5.56 -0.30 -2.49
N HIS A 24 6.66 -0.61 -3.18
CA HIS A 24 7.93 0.09 -3.00
C HIS A 24 7.84 1.57 -3.36
N ASN A 25 7.17 1.91 -4.46
CA ASN A 25 6.98 3.31 -4.87
C ASN A 25 6.05 4.07 -3.93
N ILE A 26 5.01 3.42 -3.42
CA ILE A 26 4.15 4.00 -2.39
C ILE A 26 4.98 4.24 -1.14
N LEU A 27 5.77 3.26 -0.68
CA LEU A 27 6.61 3.38 0.51
C LEU A 27 7.68 4.48 0.36
N LEU A 28 8.31 4.61 -0.80
CA LEU A 28 9.27 5.68 -1.11
C LEU A 28 8.61 7.06 -1.27
N GLY A 29 7.37 7.09 -1.78
CA GLY A 29 6.62 8.32 -2.03
C GLY A 29 5.90 8.87 -0.80
N LEU A 30 5.73 8.06 0.25
CA LEU A 30 5.23 8.49 1.54
C LEU A 30 6.39 9.09 2.36
N PRO A 31 6.29 10.36 2.80
CA PRO A 31 7.28 10.95 3.69
C PRO A 31 7.45 10.11 4.96
N GLU A 32 8.65 10.11 5.53
CA GLU A 32 8.98 9.43 6.80
C GLU A 32 8.00 9.81 7.93
N ASP A 33 7.43 11.03 7.87
CA ASP A 33 6.37 11.51 8.76
C ASP A 33 5.09 10.65 8.73
N ILE A 34 4.74 10.04 7.59
CA ILE A 34 3.59 9.13 7.50
C ILE A 34 3.90 7.81 8.19
N TYR A 35 5.13 7.28 8.03
CA TYR A 35 5.56 6.09 8.73
C TYR A 35 5.59 6.33 10.24
N ALA A 36 6.16 7.43 10.71
CA ALA A 36 6.15 7.79 12.13
C ALA A 36 4.72 7.98 12.68
N THR A 37 3.82 8.56 11.88
CA THR A 37 2.42 8.72 12.28
C THR A 37 1.69 7.37 12.38
N VAL A 38 1.91 6.46 11.44
CA VAL A 38 1.29 5.12 11.43
C VAL A 38 1.93 4.18 12.46
N ASP A 39 3.24 4.25 12.66
CA ASP A 39 3.99 3.49 13.68
C ASP A 39 3.58 3.90 15.11
N SER A 40 3.19 5.16 15.30
CA SER A 40 2.60 5.64 16.56
C SER A 40 1.15 5.17 16.80
N CYS A 41 0.49 4.56 15.81
CA CYS A 41 -0.86 4.04 15.96
C CYS A 41 -0.82 2.62 16.54
N GLU A 42 -1.32 2.45 17.76
CA GLU A 42 -1.34 1.15 18.45
C GLU A 42 -2.44 0.22 17.90
N THR A 43 -3.44 0.78 17.21
CA THR A 43 -4.60 0.01 16.74
C THR A 43 -4.85 0.17 15.23
N ALA A 44 -5.34 -0.91 14.62
CA ALA A 44 -5.74 -0.92 13.20
C ALA A 44 -6.84 0.11 12.89
N GLN A 45 -7.66 0.48 13.88
CA GLN A 45 -8.68 1.53 13.74
C GLN A 45 -8.07 2.92 13.58
N GLU A 46 -6.99 3.23 14.30
CA GLU A 46 -6.30 4.52 14.20
C GLU A 46 -5.58 4.66 12.86
N ILE A 47 -4.94 3.58 12.39
CA ILE A 47 -4.32 3.52 11.07
C ILE A 47 -5.38 3.76 9.98
N TRP A 48 -6.51 3.07 10.07
CA TRP A 48 -7.62 3.25 9.12
C TRP A 48 -8.18 4.68 9.12
N LEU A 49 -8.37 5.27 10.31
CA LEU A 49 -8.84 6.65 10.45
C LEU A 49 -7.86 7.64 9.83
N ARG A 50 -6.55 7.42 10.02
CA ARG A 50 -5.51 8.30 9.49
C ARG A 50 -5.40 8.22 7.97
N VAL A 51 -5.48 7.03 7.40
CA VAL A 51 -5.55 6.82 5.94
C VAL A 51 -6.78 7.52 5.35
N GLN A 52 -7.95 7.41 6.00
CA GLN A 52 -9.14 8.13 5.55
C GLN A 52 -8.98 9.66 5.58
N GLN A 53 -8.30 10.21 6.59
CA GLN A 53 -8.03 11.66 6.68
C GLN A 53 -7.08 12.13 5.58
N ILE A 54 -6.01 11.38 5.32
CA ILE A 54 -5.04 11.67 4.27
C ILE A 54 -5.70 11.62 2.89
N MET A 55 -6.54 10.62 2.64
CA MET A 55 -7.28 10.49 1.37
C MET A 55 -8.32 11.59 1.15
N LYS A 56 -8.83 12.22 2.22
CA LYS A 56 -9.80 13.32 2.12
C LYS A 56 -9.17 14.69 1.94
N GLY A 57 -7.84 14.83 2.04
CA GLY A 57 -7.15 16.12 1.96
C GLY A 57 -7.51 17.03 3.14
N SER A 58 -6.72 17.00 4.21
CA SER A 58 -7.01 17.64 5.50
C SER A 58 -7.58 19.07 5.45
N GLU A 59 -8.84 19.22 5.90
CA GLU A 59 -9.22 20.27 6.83
C GLU A 59 -8.92 19.78 8.25
N ILE A 60 -7.68 19.94 8.71
CA ILE A 60 -7.39 19.90 10.14
C ILE A 60 -6.67 21.20 10.43
N GLY A 61 -7.47 22.22 10.73
CA GLY A 61 -7.01 23.45 11.35
C GLY A 61 -6.36 23.11 12.68
N ILE A 62 -5.15 23.60 12.84
CA ILE A 62 -4.40 23.66 14.10
C ILE A 62 -4.97 24.81 14.93
#